data_AF-A0A317Z626-F1
#
_entry.id   AF-A0A317Z626-F1
#
_cell.length_a   1.000
_cell.length_b   1.000
_cell.length_c   1.000
_cell.angle_alpha   90.00
_cell.angle_beta   90.00
_cell.angle_gamma   90.00
#
_symmetry.space_group_name_H-M   'P 1'
#
loop_
_entity.id
_entity.type
_entity.pdbx_description
1 polymer ?
#
loop_
_entity_poly.entity_id
_entity_poly.type
_entity_poly.pdbx_seq_one_letter_code
_entity_poly.pdbx_strand_id
1 'polypeptide(L)' 'MLQSLSIKQFAIIDTLDIQFSDGLTVLSGETGAGKSIIIDAIGQLIGMRASSEFV' A
#
# COMPACT_ATOMS: atom_id res chain seq x y z
N MET A 1 -4.04 2.10 15.66
CA MET A 1 -3.08 1.29 14.86
C MET A 1 -3.77 0.89 13.57
N LEU A 2 -3.05 0.82 12.44
CA LEU A 2 -3.60 0.31 11.19
C LEU A 2 -3.98 -1.17 11.39
N GLN A 3 -5.24 -1.54 11.17
CA GLN A 3 -5.72 -2.92 11.38
C GLN A 3 -5.74 -3.72 10.08
N SER A 4 -6.17 -3.09 9.00
CA SER A 4 -6.26 -3.71 7.68
C SER A 4 -6.07 -2.66 6.59
N LEU A 5 -5.55 -3.08 5.45
CA LEU A 5 -5.46 -2.29 4.23
C LEU A 5 -6.09 -3.11 3.09
N SER A 6 -7.08 -2.51 2.43
CA SER A 6 -7.70 -3.06 1.22
C SER A 6 -7.43 -2.09 0.08
N ILE A 7 -6.80 -2.60 -0.99
CA ILE A 7 -6.47 -1.85 -2.20
C ILE A 7 -7.23 -2.49 -3.36
N LYS A 8 -7.89 -1.66 -4.18
CA LYS A 8 -8.61 -2.08 -5.38
C LYS A 8 -8.32 -1.12 -6.52
N GLN A 9 -7.99 -1.65 -7.70
CA GLN A 9 -7.69 -0.87 -8.91
C GLN A 9 -6.75 0.32 -8.64
N PHE A 10 -5.60 0.08 -8.02
CA PHE A 10 -4.63 1.12 -7.66
C PHE A 10 -3.26 0.78 -8.23
N ALA A 11 -2.74 1.64 -9.11
CA ALA A 11 -1.52 1.38 -9.88
C ALA A 11 -1.60 0.01 -10.59
N ILE A 12 -0.61 -0.87 -10.40
CA ILE A 12 -0.60 -2.25 -10.94
C ILE A 12 -1.34 -3.27 -10.06
N ILE A 13 -1.94 -2.84 -8.95
CA ILE A 13 -2.62 -3.73 -8.00
C ILE A 13 -4.12 -3.79 -8.33
N ASP A 14 -4.57 -4.93 -8.83
CA ASP A 14 -5.99 -5.19 -9.09
C ASP A 14 -6.78 -5.30 -7.78
N THR A 15 -6.30 -6.14 -6.86
CA THR A 15 -6.87 -6.33 -5.52
C THR A 15 -5.79 -6.82 -4.56
N LEU A 16 -5.75 -6.22 -3.36
CA LEU A 16 -4.87 -6.63 -2.27
C LEU A 16 -5.56 -6.38 -0.93
N ASP A 17 -5.52 -7.38 -0.07
CA ASP A 17 -6.06 -7.31 1.30
C ASP A 17 -4.97 -7.75 2.27
N ILE A 18 -4.58 -6.85 3.18
CA ILE A 18 -3.59 -7.10 4.23
C ILE A 18 -4.26 -6.90 5.58
N GLN A 19 -4.08 -7.86 6.48
CA GLN A 19 -4.33 -7.67 7.91
C GLN A 19 -3.01 -7.40 8.63
N PHE A 20 -2.98 -6.33 9.42
CA PHE A 20 -1.82 -5.97 10.22
C PHE A 20 -1.96 -6.54 11.62
N SER A 21 -0.88 -7.13 12.11
CA SER A 21 -0.72 -7.53 13.50
C SER A 21 0.09 -6.48 14.26
N ASP A 22 0.04 -6.56 15.59
CA ASP A 22 0.91 -5.74 16.43
C ASP A 22 2.40 -6.03 16.15
N GLY A 23 3.24 -5.03 16.39
CA GLY A 23 4.69 -5.13 16.25
C GLY A 23 5.19 -4.59 14.91
N LEU A 24 6.21 -5.27 14.35
CA LEU A 24 6.89 -4.85 13.12
C LEU A 24 6.34 -5.61 11.91
N THR A 25 5.83 -4.88 10.93
CA THR A 25 5.53 -5.43 9.59
C THR A 25 6.70 -5.20 8.66
N VAL A 26 7.21 -6.26 8.04
CA VAL A 26 8.28 -6.19 7.04
C VAL A 26 7.69 -6.48 5.66
N LEU A 27 7.80 -5.53 4.73
CA LEU A 27 7.44 -5.70 3.33
C LEU A 27 8.70 -6.05 2.53
N SER A 28 8.80 -7.27 2.01
CA SER A 28 9.93 -7.76 1.22
C SER A 28 9.51 -8.17 -0.20
N GLY A 29 10.49 -8.36 -1.07
CA GLY A 29 10.29 -8.73 -2.48
C GLY A 29 11.30 -8.06 -3.40
N GLU A 30 11.25 -8.36 -4.69
CA GLU A 30 12.16 -7.80 -5.70
C GLU A 30 11.81 -6.34 -6.07
N THR A 31 12.71 -5.66 -6.78
CA THR A 31 12.41 -4.35 -7.38
C THR A 31 11.26 -4.48 -8.36
N GLY A 32 10.25 -3.61 -8.26
CA GLY A 32 9.05 -3.69 -9.10
C GLY A 32 7.92 -4.58 -8.56
N ALA A 33 8.13 -5.31 -7.45
CA ALA A 33 7.10 -6.16 -6.83
C ALA A 33 5.93 -5.39 -6.17
N GLY A 34 5.82 -4.08 -6.35
CA GLY A 34 4.69 -3.28 -5.84
C GLY A 34 4.77 -2.85 -4.37
N LYS A 35 5.90 -3.04 -3.68
CA LYS A 35 6.06 -2.59 -2.27
C LYS A 35 5.81 -1.10 -2.06
N SER A 36 6.34 -0.24 -2.94
CA SER A 36 6.19 1.22 -2.81
C SER A 36 4.73 1.65 -2.94
N ILE A 37 3.95 0.94 -3.78
CA ILE A 37 2.52 1.21 -3.99
C ILE A 37 1.73 1.03 -2.69
N ILE A 38 2.07 0.03 -1.86
CA ILE A 38 1.47 -0.17 -0.55
C ILE A 38 1.78 1.01 0.37
N ILE A 39 3.03 1.48 0.37
CA ILE A 39 3.46 2.64 1.16
C ILE A 39 2.73 3.91 0.70
N ASP A 40 2.61 4.12 -0.61
CA ASP A 40 1.92 5.27 -1.19
C ASP A 40 0.42 5.26 -0.87
N ALA A 41 -0.22 4.09 -0.91
CA ALA A 41 -1.62 3.93 -0.50
C ALA A 41 -1.82 4.31 0.97
N ILE A 42 -0.95 3.84 1.86
CA ILE A 42 -0.97 4.24 3.28
C ILE A 42 -0.74 5.75 3.42
N GLY A 43 0.19 6.31 2.65
CA GLY A 43 0.47 7.75 2.60
C GLY A 43 -0.76 8.57 2.22
N GLN A 44 -1.49 8.16 1.19
CA GLN A 44 -2.72 8.84 0.78
C GLN A 44 -3.82 8.76 1.85
N LEU A 45 -3.95 7.63 2.56
CA LEU A 45 -4.91 7.49 3.67
C LEU A 45 -4.64 8.46 4.83
N ILE A 46 -3.38 8.87 5.04
CA ILE A 46 -3.01 9.85 6.07
C ILE A 46 -2.95 11.29 5.54
N GLY A 47 -3.40 11.53 4.30
CA GLY A 47 -3.52 12.86 3.71
C GLY A 47 -2.32 13.33 2.87
N MET A 48 -1.42 12.42 2.49
CA MET A 48 -0.40 12.76 1.49
C MET A 48 -1.04 13.01 0.13
N ARG A 49 -0.45 13.93 -0.64
CA ARG A 49 -0.87 14.22 -2.00
C ARG A 49 -0.75 12.95 -2.86
N ALA A 50 -1.82 12.60 -3.57
CA ALA A 50 -1.77 11.54 -4.55
C ALA A 50 -0.78 11.90 -5.68
N SER A 51 0.13 10.98 -6.01
CA SER A 51 1.00 11.12 -7.18
C SER A 51 0.15 11.00 -8.45
N SER A 52 0.48 11.80 -9.46
CA SER A 52 -0.16 11.70 -10.79
C SER A 52 0.21 10.42 -11.53
N GLU A 53 1.18 9.64 -11.05
CA GLU A 53 1.56 8.34 -11.61
C GLU A 53 0.47 7.26 -11.45
N PHE A 54 -0.55 7.52 -10.63
CA PHE A 54 -1.61 6.56 -10.33
C PHE A 54 -2.97 6.93 -10.95
N VAL A 55 -3.04 7.99 -11.76
CA VAL A 55 -4.25 8.45 -12.48
C VAL A 55 -4.16 8.08 -13.96
#